data_AF-A0A920T380-F1
#
_entry.id   AF-A0A920T380-F1
#
_cell.length_a   1.000
_cell.length_b   1.000
_cell.length_c   1.000
_cell.angle_alpha   90.00
_cell.angle_beta   90.00
_cell.angle_gamma   90.00
#
_symmetry.space_group_name_H-M   'P 1'
#
loop_
_entity.id
_entity.type
_entity.pdbx_description
1 polymer ?
#
loop_
_entity_poly.entity_id
_entity_poly.type
_entity_poly.pdbx_seq_one_letter_code
_entity_poly.pdbx_strand_id
1 'polypeptide(L)'
;MDNDLNVINTWSHPRGAASMPYLMPDSTLWFPYRVPNPTMGPGGVGGGISKYAWDGELLWDYEVSNDTYQHHHDIEPLPNGNVLVIAWERKTAEEAYAVGRQSIDNSLNEMWAEAILELDR
;
A
#
# COMPACT_ATOMS: atom_id res chain seq x y z
N MET A 1 -12.25 19.16 2.67
CA MET A 1 -12.40 20.53 3.17
C MET A 1 -12.56 21.43 1.96
N ASP A 2 -13.42 22.45 2.02
CA ASP A 2 -13.52 23.44 0.94
C ASP A 2 -12.43 24.51 1.07
N ASN A 3 -12.45 25.53 0.19
CA ASN A 3 -11.47 26.62 0.19
C ASN A 3 -11.62 27.58 1.39
N ASP A 4 -12.74 27.51 2.12
CA ASP A 4 -13.03 28.32 3.31
C ASP A 4 -12.74 27.55 4.61
N LEU A 5 -12.06 26.40 4.48
CA LEU A 5 -11.70 25.51 5.57
C LEU A 5 -12.88 24.79 6.25
N ASN A 6 -14.05 24.74 5.62
CA ASN A 6 -15.17 23.96 6.12
C ASN A 6 -14.94 22.47 5.85
N VAL A 7 -15.15 21.65 6.89
CA VAL A 7 -15.12 20.20 6.75
C VAL A 7 -16.38 19.74 6.02
N ILE A 8 -16.21 19.29 4.77
CA ILE A 8 -17.30 18.77 3.93
C ILE A 8 -17.61 17.30 4.23
N ASN A 9 -16.56 16.51 4.48
CA ASN A 9 -16.69 15.10 4.83
C ASN A 9 -15.48 14.63 5.65
N THR A 10 -15.70 13.60 6.46
CA THR A 10 -14.69 12.95 7.29
C THR A 10 -14.91 11.44 7.27
N TRP A 11 -13.86 10.70 6.95
CA TRP A 11 -13.84 9.24 7.07
C TRP A 11 -13.04 8.85 8.31
N SER A 12 -13.56 7.89 9.08
CA SER A 12 -12.89 7.34 10.26
C SER A 12 -12.29 5.98 9.92
N HIS A 13 -11.03 5.77 10.29
CA HIS A 13 -10.29 4.54 9.97
C HIS A 13 -9.73 3.89 11.24
N PRO A 14 -9.76 2.55 11.34
CA PRO A 14 -9.17 1.85 12.48
C PRO A 14 -7.63 1.81 12.43
N ARG A 15 -7.04 2.09 11.26
CA ARG A 15 -5.59 2.02 10.99
C ARG A 15 -5.08 3.38 10.53
N GLY A 16 -3.80 3.65 10.82
CA GLY A 16 -3.11 4.85 10.35
C GLY A 16 -2.84 4.79 8.85
N ALA A 17 -2.86 5.95 8.19
CA ALA A 17 -2.56 6.07 6.78
C ALA A 17 -1.12 5.61 6.48
N ALA A 18 -0.94 4.89 5.37
CA ALA A 18 0.37 4.56 4.81
C ALA A 18 0.88 5.67 3.87
N SER A 19 -0.02 6.20 3.04
CA SER A 19 0.23 7.34 2.13
C SER A 19 -1.03 8.22 2.01
N MET A 20 -1.05 9.08 0.99
CA MET A 20 -2.17 10.00 0.75
C MET A 20 -3.40 9.23 0.26
N PRO A 21 -4.58 9.47 0.85
CA PRO A 21 -5.83 8.92 0.31
C PRO A 21 -6.23 9.58 -1.02
N TYR A 22 -6.97 8.84 -1.85
CA TYR A 22 -7.46 9.30 -3.14
C TYR A 22 -8.97 9.48 -3.08
N LEU A 23 -9.45 10.73 -3.10
CA LEU A 23 -10.87 11.03 -3.29
C LEU A 23 -11.19 10.99 -4.78
N MET A 24 -12.06 10.07 -5.16
CA MET A 24 -12.42 9.83 -6.56
C MET A 24 -13.61 10.70 -7.00
N PRO A 25 -13.77 10.95 -8.31
CA PRO A 25 -14.92 11.72 -8.83
C PRO A 25 -16.30 11.12 -8.52
N ASP A 26 -16.37 9.82 -8.23
CA ASP A 26 -17.58 9.10 -7.82
C ASP A 26 -17.88 9.21 -6.30
N SER A 27 -17.19 10.11 -5.60
CA SER A 27 -17.29 10.32 -4.15
C SER A 27 -16.82 9.14 -3.29
N THR A 28 -16.13 8.16 -3.87
CA THR A 28 -15.45 7.11 -3.10
C THR A 28 -14.05 7.54 -2.69
N LEU A 29 -13.57 6.97 -1.58
CA LEU A 29 -12.23 7.21 -1.05
C LEU A 29 -11.41 5.92 -1.10
N TRP A 30 -10.25 5.94 -1.74
CA TRP A 30 -9.23 4.92 -1.53
C TRP A 30 -8.27 5.34 -0.43
N PHE A 31 -8.01 4.43 0.51
CA PHE A 31 -7.26 4.69 1.73
C PHE A 31 -6.17 3.63 1.92
N PRO A 32 -4.91 3.93 1.57
CA PRO A 32 -3.77 3.10 1.90
C PRO A 32 -3.49 3.18 3.41
N TYR A 33 -3.39 2.04 4.08
CA TYR A 33 -3.17 1.98 5.53
C TYR A 33 -2.00 1.07 5.90
N ARG A 34 -1.47 1.31 7.10
CA ARG A 34 -0.42 0.48 7.70
C ARG A 34 -1.05 -0.70 8.46
N VAL A 35 -0.61 -1.92 8.12
CA VAL A 35 -1.00 -3.14 8.86
C VAL A 35 -0.30 -3.20 10.22
N PRO A 36 -0.87 -3.90 11.22
CA PRO A 36 -0.27 -3.98 12.55
C PRO A 36 1.07 -4.71 12.57
N ASN A 37 1.23 -5.74 11.73
CA ASN A 37 2.41 -6.62 11.72
C ASN A 37 2.98 -6.74 10.30
N PRO A 38 3.61 -5.70 9.75
CA PRO A 38 4.21 -5.78 8.42
C PRO A 38 5.41 -6.74 8.43
N THR A 39 5.60 -7.46 7.33
CA THR A 39 6.72 -8.41 7.16
C THR A 39 8.02 -7.71 6.72
N MET A 40 7.92 -6.49 6.19
CA MET A 40 9.03 -5.61 5.80
C MET A 40 8.73 -4.19 6.28
N GLY A 41 9.62 -3.57 7.07
CA GLY A 41 9.25 -2.40 7.90
C GLY A 41 10.14 -1.14 7.88
N PRO A 42 10.80 -0.72 6.78
CA PRO A 42 11.50 0.56 6.72
C PRO A 42 10.49 1.73 6.52
N GLY A 43 10.98 2.93 6.23
CA GLY A 43 10.13 4.07 5.87
C GLY A 43 9.21 3.74 4.70
N GLY A 44 7.98 4.27 4.71
CA GLY A 44 6.99 4.01 3.65
C GLY A 44 6.18 2.73 3.81
N VAL A 45 6.37 1.95 4.87
CA VAL A 45 5.61 0.71 5.05
C VAL A 45 4.10 0.96 5.17
N GLY A 46 3.35 0.35 4.25
CA GLY A 46 1.91 0.25 4.32
C GLY A 46 1.48 -1.15 4.73
N GLY A 47 0.84 -1.84 3.81
CA GLY A 47 0.41 -3.23 3.98
C GLY A 47 -1.04 -3.49 3.63
N GLY A 48 -1.91 -2.48 3.59
CA GLY A 48 -3.25 -2.70 3.06
C GLY A 48 -3.90 -1.45 2.51
N ILE A 49 -5.02 -1.68 1.83
CA ILE A 49 -5.71 -0.71 1.01
C ILE A 49 -7.19 -0.95 1.21
N SER A 50 -7.93 0.10 1.54
CA SER A 50 -9.39 0.06 1.63
C SER A 50 -10.04 1.06 0.69
N LYS A 51 -11.28 0.77 0.30
CA LYS A 51 -12.14 1.67 -0.45
C LYS A 51 -13.41 1.94 0.36
N TYR A 52 -13.80 3.20 0.47
CA TYR A 52 -15.00 3.62 1.20
C TYR A 52 -15.98 4.37 0.30
N ALA A 53 -17.26 4.23 0.59
CA ALA A 53 -18.31 5.10 0.09
C ALA A 53 -18.25 6.47 0.77
N TRP A 54 -19.01 7.43 0.26
CA TRP A 54 -19.07 8.80 0.79
C TRP A 54 -19.53 8.86 2.25
N ASP A 55 -20.43 7.98 2.67
CA ASP A 55 -20.96 7.91 4.03
C ASP A 55 -20.08 7.12 5.01
N GLY A 56 -18.96 6.58 4.53
CA GLY A 56 -18.02 5.79 5.31
C GLY A 56 -18.25 4.28 5.29
N GLU A 57 -19.18 3.76 4.48
CA GLU A 57 -19.31 2.32 4.25
C GLU A 57 -18.02 1.75 3.63
N LEU A 58 -17.49 0.66 4.18
CA LEU A 58 -16.37 -0.08 3.59
C LEU A 58 -16.87 -0.87 2.38
N LEU A 59 -16.39 -0.50 1.18
CA LEU A 59 -16.76 -1.14 -0.07
C LEU A 59 -15.82 -2.27 -0.49
N TRP A 60 -14.54 -2.18 -0.09
CA TRP A 60 -13.50 -3.13 -0.45
C TRP A 60 -12.29 -2.96 0.48
N ASP A 61 -11.57 -4.04 0.78
CA ASP A 61 -10.36 -4.05 1.61
C ASP A 61 -9.44 -5.18 1.12
N TYR A 62 -8.15 -4.90 1.02
CA TYR A 62 -7.16 -5.90 0.65
C TYR A 62 -5.82 -5.66 1.33
N GLU A 63 -5.19 -6.74 1.76
CA GLU A 63 -3.90 -6.73 2.44
C GLU A 63 -2.79 -7.21 1.50
N VAL A 64 -1.80 -6.36 1.26
CA VAL A 64 -0.52 -6.66 0.61
C VAL A 64 0.55 -6.67 1.69
N SER A 65 0.53 -7.70 2.54
CA SER A 65 1.49 -7.92 3.61
C SER A 65 1.60 -9.42 3.89
N ASN A 66 2.58 -10.06 3.28
CA ASN A 66 2.86 -11.49 3.44
C ASN A 66 4.37 -11.77 3.31
N ASP A 67 4.75 -13.04 3.27
CA ASP A 67 6.16 -13.43 3.24
C ASP A 67 6.88 -13.10 1.92
N THR A 68 6.13 -12.77 0.86
CA THR A 68 6.66 -12.43 -0.46
C THR A 68 6.53 -10.94 -0.75
N TYR A 69 5.38 -10.33 -0.47
CA TYR A 69 5.08 -8.95 -0.83
C TYR A 69 4.67 -8.09 0.38
N GLN A 70 5.08 -6.83 0.34
CA GLN A 70 4.67 -5.80 1.29
C GLN A 70 4.37 -4.49 0.54
N HIS A 71 3.16 -3.92 0.69
CA HIS A 71 2.84 -2.61 0.12
C HIS A 71 3.81 -1.55 0.64
N HIS A 72 4.44 -0.86 -0.30
CA HIS A 72 5.52 0.09 -0.14
C HIS A 72 5.04 1.45 -0.63
N HIS A 73 4.84 2.40 0.28
CA HIS A 73 4.38 3.76 0.01
C HIS A 73 2.96 3.87 -0.56
N ASP A 74 2.79 3.79 -1.88
CA ASP A 74 1.68 4.43 -2.58
C ASP A 74 0.85 3.50 -3.46
N ILE A 75 -0.32 3.99 -3.87
CA ILE A 75 -1.22 3.30 -4.79
C ILE A 75 -1.66 4.22 -5.93
N GLU A 76 -2.21 3.67 -7.00
CA GLU A 76 -2.89 4.43 -8.04
C GLU A 76 -4.21 3.72 -8.43
N PRO A 77 -5.37 4.24 -7.98
CA PRO A 77 -6.66 3.74 -8.44
C PRO A 77 -6.87 4.04 -9.93
N LEU A 78 -7.17 3.00 -10.72
CA LEU A 78 -7.28 3.09 -12.17
C LEU A 78 -8.75 3.28 -12.64
N PRO A 79 -8.98 3.83 -13.85
CA PRO A 79 -10.32 4.00 -14.40
C PRO A 79 -11.12 2.70 -14.60
N ASN A 80 -10.43 1.56 -14.75
CA ASN A 80 -11.06 0.24 -14.87
C ASN A 80 -11.55 -0.31 -13.51
N GLY A 81 -11.26 0.38 -12.41
CA GLY A 81 -11.62 -0.03 -11.05
C GLY A 81 -10.53 -0.78 -10.31
N ASN A 82 -9.46 -1.20 -11.00
CA ASN A 82 -8.29 -1.83 -10.40
C ASN A 82 -7.45 -0.79 -9.64
N VAL A 83 -6.45 -1.27 -8.91
CA VAL A 83 -5.47 -0.41 -8.23
C VAL A 83 -4.06 -0.91 -8.49
N LEU A 84 -3.16 -0.01 -8.90
CA LEU A 84 -1.73 -0.28 -8.89
C LEU A 84 -1.18 -0.05 -7.49
N VAL A 85 -0.26 -0.92 -7.09
CA VAL A 85 0.36 -0.89 -5.76
C VAL A 85 1.86 -1.03 -5.96
N ILE A 86 2.62 -0.06 -5.49
CA ILE A 86 4.06 -0.26 -5.33
C ILE A 86 4.31 -1.14 -4.10
N ALA A 87 5.14 -2.16 -4.24
CA ALA A 87 5.38 -3.15 -3.22
C ALA A 87 6.86 -3.54 -3.18
N TRP A 88 7.32 -3.91 -2.00
CA TRP A 88 8.53 -4.71 -1.88
C TRP A 88 8.23 -6.17 -2.17
N GLU A 89 9.07 -6.79 -2.99
CA GLU A 89 9.16 -8.23 -3.16
C GLU A 89 10.41 -8.74 -2.43
N ARG A 90 10.22 -9.70 -1.50
CA ARG A 90 11.33 -10.35 -0.81
C ARG A 90 12.10 -11.23 -1.78
N LYS A 91 13.41 -11.01 -1.83
CA LYS A 91 14.40 -11.85 -2.51
C LYS A 91 15.38 -12.42 -1.50
N THR A 92 15.55 -13.73 -1.54
CA THR A 92 16.59 -14.44 -0.80
C THR A 92 17.98 -13.99 -1.29
N ALA A 93 19.01 -14.22 -0.47
CA ALA A 93 20.39 -13.99 -0.89
C ALA A 93 20.74 -14.78 -2.16
N GLU A 94 20.28 -16.02 -2.29
CA GLU A 94 20.53 -16.86 -3.46
C GLU A 94 19.94 -16.24 -4.73
N GLU A 95 18.68 -15.80 -4.70
CA GLU A 95 18.03 -15.11 -5.83
C GLU A 95 18.75 -13.82 -6.19
N ALA A 96 19.15 -13.02 -5.19
CA ALA A 96 19.85 -11.76 -5.43
C ALA A 96 21.24 -11.98 -6.06
N TYR A 97 21.98 -12.98 -5.60
CA TYR A 97 23.30 -13.32 -6.15
C TYR A 97 23.19 -13.91 -7.56
N ALA A 98 22.16 -14.70 -7.84
CA ALA A 98 21.89 -15.23 -9.16
C ALA A 98 21.70 -14.13 -10.23
N VAL A 99 21.24 -12.93 -9.83
CA VAL A 99 21.07 -11.76 -10.72
C VAL A 99 22.16 -10.70 -10.58
N GLY A 100 23.28 -11.03 -9.91
CA GLY A 100 24.50 -10.22 -9.92
C GLY A 100 24.76 -9.34 -8.69
N ARG A 101 23.94 -9.43 -7.64
CA ARG A 101 24.29 -8.81 -6.35
C ARG A 101 25.60 -9.43 -5.83
N GLN A 102 26.51 -8.61 -5.30
CA GLN A 102 27.83 -9.09 -4.84
C GLN A 102 27.90 -9.35 -3.34
N SER A 103 27.12 -8.62 -2.55
CA SER A 103 27.04 -8.78 -1.10
C SER A 103 25.69 -8.30 -0.57
N ILE A 104 25.24 -8.87 0.55
CA ILE A 104 24.09 -8.37 1.32
C ILE A 104 24.59 -8.13 2.74
N ASP A 105 24.58 -6.86 3.16
CA ASP A 105 25.07 -6.43 4.47
C ASP A 105 23.88 -5.94 5.33
N ASN A 106 23.10 -6.90 5.82
CA ASN A 106 22.03 -6.69 6.78
C ASN A 106 21.79 -7.98 7.58
N SER A 107 21.09 -7.88 8.71
CA SER A 107 20.85 -9.01 9.62
C SER A 107 19.86 -10.05 9.09
N LEU A 108 19.10 -9.72 8.05
CA LEU A 108 18.09 -10.60 7.45
C LEU A 108 18.68 -11.47 6.33
N ASN A 109 19.85 -11.09 5.79
CA ASN A 109 20.48 -11.69 4.63
C ASN A 109 19.51 -11.82 3.43
N GLU A 110 18.69 -10.79 3.25
CA GLU A 110 17.72 -10.68 2.16
C GLU A 110 17.78 -9.30 1.49
N MET A 111 17.13 -9.18 0.34
CA MET A 111 16.92 -7.94 -0.39
C MET A 111 15.42 -7.76 -0.65
N TRP A 112 14.96 -6.52 -0.64
CA TRP A 112 13.61 -6.14 -1.04
C TRP A 112 13.69 -5.38 -2.36
N ALA A 113 13.23 -6.01 -3.44
CA ALA A 113 13.16 -5.38 -4.75
C ALA A 113 11.82 -4.66 -4.92
N GLU A 114 11.78 -3.60 -5.73
CA GLU A 114 10.51 -2.97 -6.08
C GLU A 114 9.71 -3.84 -7.06
N ALA A 115 8.41 -3.93 -6.80
CA ALA A 115 7.42 -4.55 -7.65
C ALA A 115 6.22 -3.61 -7.82
N ILE A 116 5.52 -3.76 -8.94
CA ILE A 116 4.20 -3.13 -9.16
C ILE A 116 3.19 -4.25 -9.28
N LEU A 117 2.19 -4.24 -8.41
CA LEU A 117 1.06 -5.15 -8.44
C LEU A 117 -0.15 -4.42 -8.98
N GLU A 118 -0.94 -5.07 -9.83
CA GLU A 118 -2.29 -4.63 -10.17
C GLU A 118 -3.27 -5.55 -9.43
N LEU A 119 -4.12 -4.96 -8.58
CA LEU A 119 -5.16 -5.69 -7.85
C LEU A 119 -6.52 -5.45 -8.50
N ASP A 120 -7.21 -6.54 -8.79
CA ASP A 120 -8.59 -6.51 -9.27
C ASP A 120 -9.56 -6.17 -8.12
N ARG A 121 -10.58 -5.38 -8.42
CA ARG A 121 -11.65 -5.01 -7.47
C ARG A 121 -12.82 -5.98 -7.50
#